data_AF-A0A7X6MR65-F1
#
_entry.id   AF-A0A7X6MR65-F1
#
_cell.length_a   1.000
_cell.length_b   1.000
_cell.length_c   1.000
_cell.angle_alpha   90.00
_cell.angle_beta   90.00
_cell.angle_gamma   90.00
#
_symmetry.space_group_name_H-M   'P 1'
#
loop_
_entity.id
_entity.type
_entity.pdbx_description
1 polymer ?
#
loop_
_entity_poly.entity_id
_entity_poly.type
_entity_poly.pdbx_seq_one_letter_code
_entity_poly.pdbx_strand_id
1 'polypeptide(L)'
;MVAAMLTGLAVLGKAPLIGEIVPAPAGVIYLLCAASCLMPLLYRQFLRVSRFLAVPIVLGVWLVALVVQSRLLSHLHSQGRGTDQGDCITVGAGQLFHGSWPYDRDLMWSHNPMSCGPGWLVAHAPSLVFGYPATMAALFTCAVVAVHLVHGFDTVAKFIVLLAITPGFWLSFANGNDFVTFGVMVVAVSALATTNRPVQRWVAAAGAVVLAQFRLPFVLLPAAIPLDGQRAGRRGRYSRPLAAIACGVSLGMYGVFQWWQPDLMLSDGPFHVLEKSVNLVGFPGGRLAVIVAFVLLTAIVAAISLRFHENYSALAYVTLTLVPLSAASLVSTIRAQHGVIDVLGHWEGVSWLTAVAAVAAGLVARNNRFSRNGIAPQGVQRAGDLLDR
;
A
#
# COMPACT_ATOMS: atom_id res chain seq x y z
N MET A 1 0.96 9.13 12.69
CA MET A 1 0.54 8.84 14.07
C MET A 1 -0.84 8.21 14.12
N VAL A 2 -1.90 8.88 13.65
CA VAL A 2 -3.29 8.33 13.62
C VAL A 2 -3.36 6.95 12.96
N ALA A 3 -2.88 6.81 11.71
CA ALA A 3 -2.89 5.52 11.01
C ALA A 3 -2.13 4.42 11.80
N ALA A 4 -0.99 4.77 12.41
CA ALA A 4 -0.21 3.81 13.20
C ALA A 4 -0.95 3.35 14.46
N MET A 5 -1.61 4.28 15.17
CA MET A 5 -2.42 3.94 16.35
C MET A 5 -3.63 3.07 15.98
N LEU A 6 -4.34 3.39 14.89
CA LEU A 6 -5.45 2.56 14.40
C LEU A 6 -4.99 1.15 14.04
N THR A 7 -3.83 1.01 13.38
CA THR A 7 -3.26 -0.30 13.12
C THR A 7 -2.85 -1.05 14.39
N GLY A 8 -2.38 -0.34 15.42
CA GLY A 8 -2.10 -0.93 16.74
C GLY A 8 -3.36 -1.50 17.41
N LEU A 9 -4.47 -0.76 17.38
CA LEU A 9 -5.74 -1.24 17.93
C LEU A 9 -6.22 -2.53 17.25
N ALA A 10 -6.03 -2.67 15.94
CA ALA A 10 -6.35 -3.92 15.25
C ALA A 10 -5.38 -5.07 15.62
N VAL A 11 -4.09 -4.79 15.85
CA VAL A 11 -3.16 -5.80 16.38
C VAL A 11 -3.63 -6.29 17.75
N LEU A 12 -4.08 -5.38 18.62
CA LEU A 12 -4.65 -5.74 19.92
C LEU A 12 -5.90 -6.62 19.79
N GLY A 13 -6.79 -6.33 18.84
CA GLY A 13 -7.93 -7.17 18.51
C GLY A 13 -7.54 -8.57 18.02
N LYS A 14 -6.34 -8.73 17.46
CA LYS A 14 -5.77 -10.00 16.99
C LYS A 14 -4.88 -10.71 18.02
N ALA A 15 -4.78 -10.19 19.26
CA ALA A 15 -4.02 -10.85 20.33
C ALA A 15 -4.44 -12.31 20.59
N PRO A 16 -5.73 -12.70 20.56
CA PRO A 16 -6.13 -14.11 20.70
C PRO A 16 -5.50 -15.00 19.64
N LEU A 17 -5.58 -14.59 18.37
CA LEU A 17 -4.99 -15.32 17.24
C LEU A 17 -3.47 -15.45 17.40
N ILE A 18 -2.79 -14.38 17.81
CA ILE A 18 -1.35 -14.40 18.06
C ILE A 18 -1.00 -15.42 19.16
N GLY A 19 -1.85 -15.58 20.18
CA GLY A 19 -1.67 -16.55 21.26
C GLY A 19 -1.88 -18.01 20.89
N GLU A 20 -2.56 -18.29 19.78
CA GLU A 20 -2.62 -19.65 19.23
C GLU A 20 -1.28 -20.07 18.60
N ILE A 21 -0.46 -19.10 18.16
CA ILE A 21 0.78 -19.32 17.43
C ILE A 21 2.01 -19.18 18.33
N VAL A 22 1.98 -18.22 19.25
CA VAL A 22 3.10 -17.90 20.13
C VAL A 22 2.90 -18.63 21.46
N PRO A 23 3.82 -19.51 21.87
CA PRO A 23 3.73 -20.23 23.15
C PRO A 23 4.08 -19.28 24.31
N ALA A 24 3.18 -18.37 24.63
CA ALA A 24 3.31 -17.41 25.73
C ALA A 24 1.97 -17.26 26.48
N PRO A 25 2.00 -16.91 27.78
CA PRO A 25 0.78 -16.66 28.53
C PRO A 25 -0.04 -15.53 27.88
N ALA A 26 -1.37 -15.70 27.80
CA ALA A 26 -2.26 -14.74 27.14
C ALA A 26 -2.05 -13.29 27.64
N GLY A 27 -1.89 -13.10 28.96
CA GLY A 27 -1.62 -11.79 29.55
C GLY A 27 -0.34 -11.12 29.01
N VAL A 28 0.70 -11.90 28.72
CA VAL A 28 1.95 -11.39 28.11
C VAL A 28 1.70 -10.94 26.67
N ILE A 29 0.89 -11.68 25.91
CA ILE A 29 0.58 -11.36 24.51
C ILE A 29 -0.23 -10.07 24.43
N TYR A 30 -1.26 -9.93 25.27
CA TYR A 30 -2.02 -8.69 25.37
C TYR A 30 -1.14 -7.51 25.79
N LEU A 31 -0.25 -7.69 26.75
CA LEU A 31 0.69 -6.66 27.18
C LEU A 31 1.63 -6.22 26.04
N LEU A 32 2.18 -7.17 25.29
CA LEU A 32 3.05 -6.90 24.14
C LEU A 32 2.30 -6.18 23.02
N CYS A 33 1.06 -6.60 22.72
CA CYS A 33 0.20 -5.93 21.74
C CYS A 33 -0.12 -4.50 22.18
N ALA A 34 -0.50 -4.29 23.44
CA ALA A 34 -0.78 -2.97 23.99
C ALA A 34 0.47 -2.07 23.99
N ALA A 35 1.64 -2.61 24.35
CA ALA A 35 2.91 -1.89 24.28
C ALA A 35 3.24 -1.46 22.83
N SER A 36 2.95 -2.33 21.84
CA SER A 36 3.14 -1.99 20.43
C SER A 36 2.31 -0.79 19.99
N CYS A 37 1.07 -0.64 20.51
CA CYS A 37 0.21 0.52 20.23
C CYS A 37 0.81 1.85 20.70
N LEU A 38 1.67 1.81 21.71
CA LEU A 38 2.32 2.99 22.30
C LEU A 38 3.66 3.32 21.62
N MET A 39 4.27 2.38 20.88
CA MET A 39 5.54 2.59 20.18
C MET A 39 5.55 3.82 19.25
N PRO A 40 4.49 4.12 18.47
CA PRO A 40 4.43 5.32 17.66
C PRO A 40 4.58 6.64 18.43
N LEU A 41 4.24 6.68 19.73
CA LEU A 41 4.40 7.87 20.57
C LEU A 41 5.87 8.17 20.86
N LEU A 42 6.71 7.12 20.87
CA LEU A 42 8.15 7.19 21.09
C LEU A 42 8.95 7.39 19.80
N TYR A 43 8.29 7.75 18.68
CA TYR A 43 8.95 7.83 17.37
C TYR A 43 10.18 8.74 17.39
N ARG A 44 10.17 9.83 18.15
CA ARG A 44 11.31 10.77 18.24
C ARG A 44 12.56 10.09 18.78
N GLN A 45 12.41 9.23 19.79
CA GLN A 45 13.50 8.47 20.40
C GLN A 45 14.05 7.44 19.41
N PHE A 46 13.17 6.70 18.74
CA PHE A 46 13.56 5.74 17.71
C PHE A 46 14.29 6.39 16.52
N LEU A 47 13.87 7.60 16.11
CA LEU A 47 14.53 8.34 15.03
C LEU A 47 15.98 8.70 15.36
N ARG A 48 16.33 8.95 16.64
CA ARG A 48 17.71 9.26 17.07
C ARG A 48 18.68 8.11 16.85
N VAL A 49 18.21 6.88 17.02
CA VAL A 49 19.01 5.65 16.86
C VAL A 49 18.74 4.95 15.53
N SER A 50 18.08 5.62 14.59
CA SER A 50 17.51 4.99 13.41
C SER A 50 18.53 4.27 12.52
N ARG A 51 19.74 4.82 12.42
CA ARG A 51 20.86 4.24 11.65
C ARG A 51 21.26 2.85 12.16
N PHE A 52 21.18 2.62 13.46
CA PHE A 52 21.50 1.32 14.08
C PHE A 52 20.36 0.31 13.92
N LEU A 53 19.11 0.79 13.91
CA LEU A 53 17.92 -0.07 13.83
C LEU A 53 17.56 -0.48 12.40
N ALA A 54 17.93 0.30 11.39
CA ALA A 54 17.51 0.09 10.02
C ALA A 54 17.90 -1.31 9.48
N VAL A 55 19.14 -1.74 9.68
CA VAL A 55 19.63 -3.03 9.19
C VAL A 55 18.95 -4.21 9.91
N PRO A 56 18.90 -4.26 11.26
CA PRO A 56 18.13 -5.26 11.98
C PRO A 56 16.66 -5.35 11.55
N ILE A 57 16.01 -4.22 11.27
CA ILE A 57 14.62 -4.21 10.80
C ILE A 57 14.49 -4.85 9.43
N VAL A 58 15.36 -4.53 8.47
CA VAL A 58 15.33 -5.15 7.14
C VAL A 58 15.57 -6.66 7.23
N LEU A 59 16.51 -7.09 8.07
CA LEU A 59 16.72 -8.52 8.36
C LEU A 59 15.47 -9.15 9.00
N GLY A 60 14.80 -8.43 9.91
CA GLY A 60 13.54 -8.83 10.49
C GLY A 60 12.42 -9.00 9.46
N VAL A 61 12.34 -8.15 8.44
CA VAL A 61 11.38 -8.30 7.33
C VAL A 61 11.61 -9.61 6.58
N TRP A 62 12.86 -9.93 6.26
CA TRP A 62 13.22 -11.20 5.62
C TRP A 62 12.90 -12.40 6.52
N LEU A 63 13.21 -12.32 7.82
CA LEU A 63 12.88 -13.36 8.78
C LEU A 63 11.36 -13.60 8.87
N VAL A 64 10.57 -12.52 8.97
CA VAL A 64 9.11 -12.60 9.04
C VAL A 64 8.55 -13.19 7.75
N ALA A 65 8.99 -12.72 6.58
CA ALA A 65 8.52 -13.22 5.30
C ALA A 65 8.86 -14.71 5.10
N LEU A 66 10.10 -15.13 5.34
CA LEU A 66 10.52 -16.50 5.04
C LEU A 66 10.06 -17.52 6.08
N VAL A 67 10.03 -17.15 7.37
CA VAL A 67 9.80 -18.09 8.48
C VAL A 67 8.42 -17.94 9.10
N VAL A 68 8.00 -16.71 9.41
CA VAL A 68 6.75 -16.48 10.16
C VAL A 68 5.54 -16.59 9.24
N GLN A 69 5.57 -15.91 8.10
CA GLN A 69 4.44 -15.83 7.17
C GLN A 69 4.04 -17.21 6.64
N SER A 70 5.01 -18.05 6.25
CA SER A 70 4.76 -19.39 5.73
C SER A 70 4.02 -20.27 6.73
N ARG A 71 4.48 -20.29 7.99
CA ARG A 71 3.83 -21.05 9.08
C ARG A 71 2.47 -20.46 9.44
N LEU A 72 2.40 -19.14 9.57
CA LEU A 72 1.18 -18.45 9.95
C LEU A 72 0.06 -18.65 8.93
N LEU A 73 0.34 -18.50 7.64
CA LEU A 73 -0.67 -18.67 6.59
C LEU A 73 -1.17 -20.11 6.54
N SER A 74 -0.28 -21.11 6.61
CA SER A 74 -0.73 -22.52 6.64
C SER A 74 -1.66 -22.82 7.82
N HIS A 75 -1.39 -22.23 8.99
CA HIS A 75 -2.23 -22.39 10.17
C HIS A 75 -3.57 -21.67 10.00
N LEU A 76 -3.57 -20.42 9.56
CA LEU A 76 -4.79 -19.64 9.34
C LEU A 76 -5.68 -20.30 8.29
N HIS A 77 -5.12 -20.74 7.16
CA HIS A 77 -5.88 -21.40 6.09
C HIS A 77 -6.52 -22.71 6.57
N SER A 78 -5.83 -23.47 7.44
CA SER A 78 -6.42 -24.68 8.06
C SER A 78 -7.64 -24.39 8.94
N GLN A 79 -7.79 -23.15 9.41
CA GLN A 79 -8.94 -22.67 10.18
C GLN A 79 -9.98 -21.93 9.31
N GLY A 80 -9.83 -21.91 7.99
CA GLY A 80 -10.67 -21.12 7.08
C GLY A 80 -10.47 -19.61 7.22
N ARG A 81 -9.30 -19.17 7.71
CA ARG A 81 -8.92 -17.77 7.95
C ARG A 81 -7.66 -17.42 7.18
N GLY A 82 -7.26 -16.14 7.19
CA GLY A 82 -6.03 -15.67 6.56
C GLY A 82 -6.27 -14.88 5.28
N THR A 83 -5.22 -14.29 4.72
CA THR A 83 -5.36 -13.50 3.50
C THR A 83 -5.39 -14.40 2.26
N ASP A 84 -6.16 -13.98 1.26
CA ASP A 84 -6.14 -14.51 -0.11
C ASP A 84 -5.29 -13.65 -1.06
N GLN A 85 -4.66 -12.57 -0.56
CA GLN A 85 -3.85 -11.67 -1.39
C GLN A 85 -2.64 -12.36 -2.02
N GLY A 86 -1.90 -13.15 -1.23
CA GLY A 86 -0.77 -13.92 -1.74
C GLY A 86 -1.22 -15.02 -2.72
N ASP A 87 -2.42 -15.55 -2.53
CA ASP A 87 -3.00 -16.56 -3.41
C ASP A 87 -3.47 -15.94 -4.74
N CYS A 88 -4.15 -14.78 -4.70
CA CYS A 88 -4.50 -13.94 -5.87
C CYS A 88 -3.28 -13.76 -6.78
N ILE A 89 -2.15 -13.42 -6.16
CA ILE A 89 -0.92 -13.14 -6.87
C ILE A 89 -0.28 -14.41 -7.43
N THR A 90 -0.21 -15.49 -6.64
CA THR A 90 0.48 -16.73 -7.06
C THR A 90 -0.32 -17.45 -8.14
N VAL A 91 -1.63 -17.62 -7.95
CA VAL A 91 -2.54 -18.19 -8.94
C VAL A 91 -2.57 -17.32 -10.19
N GLY A 92 -2.81 -16.01 -10.06
CA GLY A 92 -2.95 -15.12 -11.19
C GLY A 92 -1.67 -14.96 -12.01
N ALA A 93 -0.51 -14.83 -11.36
CA ALA A 93 0.77 -14.79 -12.06
C ALA A 93 1.06 -16.14 -12.73
N GLY A 94 0.70 -17.26 -12.09
CA GLY A 94 0.90 -18.59 -12.62
C GLY A 94 0.10 -18.81 -13.90
N GLN A 95 -1.20 -18.53 -13.87
CA GLN A 95 -2.07 -18.60 -15.04
C GLN A 95 -1.59 -17.68 -16.17
N LEU A 96 -1.26 -16.41 -15.84
CA LEU A 96 -0.75 -15.46 -16.83
C LEU A 96 0.53 -15.96 -17.51
N PHE A 97 1.45 -16.58 -16.75
CA PHE A 97 2.69 -17.15 -17.28
C PHE A 97 2.46 -18.33 -18.24
N HIS A 98 1.41 -19.12 -18.00
CA HIS A 98 0.99 -20.21 -18.89
C HIS A 98 0.12 -19.76 -20.07
N GLY A 99 -0.13 -18.46 -20.22
CA GLY A 99 -0.97 -17.90 -21.28
C GLY A 99 -2.47 -18.15 -21.10
N SER A 100 -2.89 -18.55 -19.91
CA SER A 100 -4.30 -18.74 -19.54
C SER A 100 -4.87 -17.51 -18.84
N TRP A 101 -6.20 -17.48 -18.72
CA TRP A 101 -6.90 -16.40 -18.04
C TRP A 101 -6.50 -16.33 -16.56
N PRO A 102 -6.00 -15.17 -16.05
CA PRO A 102 -5.41 -15.12 -14.72
C PRO A 102 -6.38 -14.90 -13.57
N TYR A 103 -7.66 -14.68 -13.85
CA TYR A 103 -8.66 -14.37 -12.84
C TYR A 103 -9.65 -15.52 -12.67
N ASP A 104 -9.16 -16.61 -12.10
CA ASP A 104 -9.95 -17.80 -11.80
C ASP A 104 -10.04 -17.98 -10.28
N ARG A 105 -11.21 -17.68 -9.71
CA ARG A 105 -11.47 -17.80 -8.27
C ARG A 105 -11.53 -19.25 -7.81
N ASP A 106 -11.82 -20.20 -8.69
CA ASP A 106 -11.99 -21.61 -8.32
C ASP A 106 -10.63 -22.24 -7.97
N LEU A 107 -9.54 -21.63 -8.44
CA LEU A 107 -8.17 -21.99 -8.12
C LEU A 107 -7.66 -21.35 -6.83
N MET A 108 -8.40 -20.39 -6.25
CA MET A 108 -8.04 -19.79 -4.98
C MET A 108 -8.66 -20.53 -3.80
N TRP A 109 -7.92 -20.62 -2.69
CA TRP A 109 -8.39 -21.30 -1.48
C TRP A 109 -9.67 -20.70 -0.89
N SER A 110 -9.86 -19.38 -1.05
CA SER A 110 -11.01 -18.64 -0.51
C SER A 110 -12.21 -18.59 -1.46
N HIS A 111 -12.03 -18.98 -2.73
CA HIS A 111 -13.02 -18.79 -3.80
C HIS A 111 -13.53 -17.34 -3.96
N ASN A 112 -12.82 -16.35 -3.41
CA ASN A 112 -13.19 -14.95 -3.56
C ASN A 112 -12.84 -14.44 -4.96
N PRO A 113 -13.54 -13.42 -5.48
CA PRO A 113 -13.08 -12.71 -6.66
C PRO A 113 -11.73 -12.01 -6.43
N MET A 114 -10.90 -11.97 -7.47
CA MET A 114 -9.55 -11.43 -7.45
C MET A 114 -9.58 -9.92 -7.73
N SER A 115 -8.94 -9.13 -6.86
CA SER A 115 -8.93 -7.65 -6.98
C SER A 115 -7.63 -7.08 -7.58
N CYS A 116 -6.61 -7.91 -7.73
CA CYS A 116 -5.28 -7.52 -8.15
C CYS A 116 -5.23 -7.31 -9.68
N GLY A 117 -4.82 -6.13 -10.16
CA GLY A 117 -4.71 -5.85 -11.60
C GLY A 117 -3.51 -6.54 -12.26
N PRO A 118 -3.46 -6.59 -13.61
CA PRO A 118 -2.51 -7.42 -14.34
C PRO A 118 -1.05 -7.00 -14.13
N GLY A 119 -0.78 -5.69 -14.04
CA GLY A 119 0.58 -5.22 -13.74
C GLY A 119 1.07 -5.62 -12.34
N TRP A 120 0.17 -5.77 -11.37
CA TRP A 120 0.54 -6.25 -10.04
C TRP A 120 0.91 -7.73 -10.05
N LEU A 121 0.20 -8.55 -10.84
CA LEU A 121 0.59 -9.94 -11.11
C LEU A 121 1.99 -10.02 -11.73
N VAL A 122 2.27 -9.16 -12.73
CA VAL A 122 3.59 -9.10 -13.38
C VAL A 122 4.69 -8.65 -12.40
N ALA A 123 4.42 -7.67 -11.55
CA ALA A 123 5.37 -7.22 -10.52
C ALA A 123 5.79 -8.37 -9.59
N HIS A 124 4.87 -9.31 -9.38
CA HIS A 124 5.06 -10.46 -8.54
C HIS A 124 5.40 -11.75 -9.29
N ALA A 125 5.62 -11.74 -10.61
CA ALA A 125 6.00 -12.93 -11.38
C ALA A 125 7.18 -13.74 -10.78
N PRO A 126 8.19 -13.15 -10.11
CA PRO A 126 9.22 -13.93 -9.42
C PRO A 126 8.69 -14.86 -8.32
N SER A 127 7.44 -14.70 -7.85
CA SER A 127 6.80 -15.57 -6.85
C SER A 127 6.65 -17.00 -7.34
N LEU A 128 6.58 -17.21 -8.65
CA LEU A 128 6.50 -18.53 -9.28
C LEU A 128 7.78 -19.36 -9.07
N VAL A 129 8.91 -18.69 -8.83
CA VAL A 129 10.22 -19.35 -8.63
C VAL A 129 10.62 -19.32 -7.16
N PHE A 130 10.49 -18.16 -6.52
CA PHE A 130 11.02 -17.94 -5.16
C PHE A 130 9.96 -18.05 -4.06
N GLY A 131 8.69 -18.19 -4.43
CA GLY A 131 7.56 -18.11 -3.51
C GLY A 131 7.17 -16.66 -3.19
N TYR A 132 5.87 -16.45 -2.99
CA TYR A 132 5.30 -15.13 -2.70
C TYR A 132 5.96 -14.38 -1.53
N PRO A 133 6.28 -15.00 -0.37
CA PRO A 133 6.90 -14.29 0.74
C PRO A 133 8.28 -13.70 0.38
N ALA A 134 9.12 -14.47 -0.32
CA ALA A 134 10.44 -14.01 -0.74
C ALA A 134 10.33 -12.85 -1.75
N THR A 135 9.40 -12.94 -2.70
CA THR A 135 9.13 -11.86 -3.67
C THR A 135 8.67 -10.57 -2.99
N MET A 136 7.79 -10.67 -1.98
CA MET A 136 7.36 -9.53 -1.17
C MET A 136 8.53 -8.85 -0.44
N ALA A 137 9.38 -9.63 0.22
CA ALA A 137 10.56 -9.10 0.90
C ALA A 137 11.58 -8.49 -0.08
N ALA A 138 11.74 -9.09 -1.25
CA ALA A 138 12.58 -8.56 -2.32
C ALA A 138 12.06 -7.23 -2.86
N LEU A 139 10.77 -7.12 -3.19
CA LEU A 139 10.14 -5.87 -3.65
C LEU A 139 10.28 -4.76 -2.59
N PHE A 140 10.05 -5.07 -1.32
CA PHE A 140 10.28 -4.14 -0.22
C PHE A 140 11.74 -3.67 -0.18
N THR A 141 12.70 -4.60 -0.27
CA THR A 141 14.14 -4.29 -0.24
C THR A 141 14.55 -3.45 -1.45
N CYS A 142 14.09 -3.79 -2.66
CA CYS A 142 14.33 -3.01 -3.87
C CYS A 142 13.77 -1.59 -3.76
N ALA A 143 12.57 -1.44 -3.20
CA ALA A 143 11.97 -0.13 -2.97
C ALA A 143 12.78 0.70 -1.94
N VAL A 144 13.24 0.08 -0.86
CA VAL A 144 14.14 0.70 0.13
C VAL A 144 15.46 1.14 -0.53
N VAL A 145 16.07 0.29 -1.35
CA VAL A 145 17.29 0.62 -2.11
C VAL A 145 17.04 1.79 -3.06
N ALA A 146 15.91 1.81 -3.78
CA ALA A 146 15.56 2.91 -4.65
C ALA A 146 15.43 4.24 -3.89
N VAL A 147 14.84 4.25 -2.69
CA VAL A 147 14.82 5.45 -1.83
C VAL A 147 16.24 5.83 -1.37
N HIS A 148 17.09 4.86 -1.05
CA HIS A 148 18.48 5.09 -0.63
C HIS A 148 19.29 5.78 -1.74
N LEU A 149 19.15 5.31 -2.97
CA LEU A 149 19.85 5.87 -4.14
C LEU A 149 19.51 7.34 -4.41
N VAL A 150 18.37 7.83 -3.92
CA VAL A 150 17.91 9.21 -4.13
C VAL A 150 18.14 10.09 -2.90
N HIS A 151 17.78 9.61 -1.70
CA HIS A 151 17.73 10.42 -0.48
C HIS A 151 18.79 10.05 0.57
N GLY A 152 19.63 9.06 0.28
CA GLY A 152 20.70 8.60 1.15
C GLY A 152 20.23 7.72 2.32
N PHE A 153 21.22 7.17 3.03
CA PHE A 153 20.98 6.20 4.12
C PHE A 153 20.21 6.79 5.31
N ASP A 154 20.47 8.04 5.70
CA ASP A 154 19.82 8.66 6.85
C ASP A 154 18.28 8.73 6.70
N THR A 155 17.83 9.17 5.51
CA THR A 155 16.40 9.23 5.18
C THR A 155 15.77 7.84 5.19
N VAL A 156 16.46 6.86 4.61
CA VAL A 156 15.98 5.48 4.56
C VAL A 156 15.92 4.85 5.95
N ALA A 157 16.93 5.08 6.79
CA ALA A 157 16.94 4.58 8.16
C ALA A 157 15.75 5.12 8.95
N LYS A 158 15.47 6.43 8.85
CA LYS A 158 14.29 7.05 9.46
C LYS A 158 12.99 6.46 8.91
N PHE A 159 12.90 6.27 7.59
CA PHE A 159 11.72 5.70 6.93
C PHE A 159 11.42 4.28 7.43
N ILE A 160 12.42 3.39 7.40
CA ILE A 160 12.31 1.99 7.86
C ILE A 160 11.91 1.93 9.34
N VAL A 161 12.49 2.78 10.18
CA VAL A 161 12.18 2.81 11.61
C VAL A 161 10.76 3.31 11.86
N LEU A 162 10.29 4.33 11.14
CA LEU A 162 8.90 4.80 11.23
C LEU A 162 7.89 3.72 10.80
N LEU A 163 8.24 2.89 9.81
CA LEU A 163 7.46 1.72 9.44
C LEU A 163 7.45 0.67 10.56
N ALA A 164 8.63 0.30 11.08
CA ALA A 164 8.77 -0.77 12.06
C ALA A 164 8.06 -0.48 13.39
N ILE A 165 7.98 0.79 13.80
CA ILE A 165 7.24 1.17 15.01
C ILE A 165 5.72 1.23 14.78
N THR A 166 5.24 1.03 13.55
CA THR A 166 3.82 0.94 13.23
C THR A 166 3.39 -0.52 13.37
N PRO A 167 2.59 -0.93 14.36
CA PRO A 167 2.30 -2.35 14.60
C PRO A 167 1.68 -3.07 13.41
N GLY A 168 0.84 -2.37 12.63
CA GLY A 168 0.26 -2.91 11.40
C GLY A 168 1.28 -3.31 10.34
N PHE A 169 2.49 -2.75 10.36
CA PHE A 169 3.57 -3.11 9.43
C PHE A 169 3.93 -4.60 9.55
N TRP A 170 4.25 -5.04 10.77
CA TRP A 170 4.65 -6.41 11.05
C TRP A 170 3.49 -7.38 10.85
N LEU A 171 2.29 -6.98 11.26
CA LEU A 171 1.08 -7.78 11.05
C LEU A 171 0.79 -7.98 9.55
N SER A 172 0.92 -6.94 8.74
CA SER A 172 0.71 -7.06 7.28
C SER A 172 1.74 -7.98 6.64
N PHE A 173 3.03 -7.85 7.00
CA PHE A 173 4.06 -8.76 6.50
C PHE A 173 3.82 -10.21 6.95
N ALA A 174 3.52 -10.44 8.22
CA ALA A 174 3.26 -11.78 8.74
C ALA A 174 2.02 -12.42 8.10
N ASN A 175 0.96 -11.65 7.86
CA ASN A 175 -0.26 -12.13 7.21
C ASN A 175 -0.15 -12.17 5.68
N GLY A 176 1.01 -11.88 5.07
CA GLY A 176 1.20 -11.90 3.62
C GLY A 176 0.40 -10.84 2.85
N ASN A 177 0.01 -9.76 3.51
CA ASN A 177 -0.75 -8.67 2.92
C ASN A 177 0.16 -7.71 2.13
N ASP A 178 -0.29 -7.29 0.95
CA ASP A 178 0.50 -6.54 -0.03
C ASP A 178 0.39 -5.01 0.08
N PHE A 179 -0.48 -4.47 0.95
CA PHE A 179 -0.72 -3.02 1.09
C PHE A 179 0.49 -2.25 1.62
N VAL A 180 1.25 -2.83 2.55
CA VAL A 180 2.50 -2.19 3.03
C VAL A 180 3.50 -2.10 1.90
N THR A 181 3.74 -3.20 1.18
CA THR A 181 4.69 -3.25 0.06
C THR A 181 4.27 -2.28 -1.03
N PHE A 182 2.99 -2.21 -1.38
CA PHE A 182 2.44 -1.20 -2.27
C PHE A 182 2.77 0.22 -1.81
N GLY A 183 2.48 0.57 -0.55
CA GLY A 183 2.78 1.90 -0.02
C GLY A 183 4.27 2.24 -0.04
N VAL A 184 5.14 1.28 0.26
CA VAL A 184 6.61 1.42 0.19
C VAL A 184 7.08 1.63 -1.24
N MET A 185 6.52 0.89 -2.21
CA MET A 185 6.82 1.08 -3.63
C MET A 185 6.33 2.44 -4.16
N VAL A 186 5.18 2.95 -3.69
CA VAL A 186 4.72 4.32 -4.02
C VAL A 186 5.75 5.35 -3.55
N VAL A 187 6.33 5.18 -2.35
CA VAL A 187 7.41 6.05 -1.85
C VAL A 187 8.64 5.97 -2.75
N ALA A 188 9.06 4.76 -3.14
CA ALA A 188 10.21 4.55 -4.01
C ALA A 188 10.03 5.18 -5.39
N VAL A 189 8.90 4.93 -6.05
CA VAL A 189 8.57 5.54 -7.35
C VAL A 189 8.53 7.06 -7.23
N SER A 190 7.90 7.60 -6.18
CA SER A 190 7.88 9.04 -5.93
C SER A 190 9.27 9.62 -5.64
N ALA A 191 10.20 8.85 -5.06
CA ALA A 191 11.60 9.28 -4.93
C ALA A 191 12.28 9.35 -6.29
N LEU A 192 12.21 8.28 -7.07
CA LEU A 192 12.85 8.20 -8.40
C LEU A 192 12.32 9.28 -9.36
N ALA A 193 11.02 9.57 -9.30
CA ALA A 193 10.37 10.62 -10.09
C ALA A 193 10.96 12.02 -9.86
N THR A 194 11.40 12.31 -8.63
CA THR A 194 11.96 13.63 -8.26
C THR A 194 13.43 13.83 -8.69
N THR A 195 14.07 12.81 -9.26
CA THR A 195 15.48 12.87 -9.65
C THR A 195 15.68 13.68 -10.95
N ASN A 196 16.92 14.10 -11.23
CA ASN A 196 17.27 14.75 -12.51
C ASN A 196 17.75 13.76 -13.59
N ARG A 197 17.83 12.46 -13.27
CA ARG A 197 18.36 11.45 -14.20
C ARG A 197 17.24 10.87 -15.06
N PRO A 198 17.35 10.91 -16.40
CA PRO A 198 16.27 10.48 -17.29
C PRO A 198 15.90 9.00 -17.10
N VAL A 199 16.90 8.12 -16.94
CA VAL A 199 16.69 6.68 -16.70
C VAL A 199 15.83 6.44 -15.44
N GLN A 200 16.13 7.13 -14.33
CA GLN A 200 15.39 6.98 -13.08
C GLN A 200 13.93 7.46 -13.20
N ARG A 201 13.67 8.48 -14.03
CA ARG A 201 12.30 8.95 -14.31
C ARG A 201 11.51 7.97 -15.16
N TRP A 202 12.13 7.37 -16.19
CA TRP A 202 11.47 6.32 -16.97
C TRP A 202 11.17 5.09 -16.13
N VAL A 203 12.09 4.69 -15.25
CA VAL A 203 11.84 3.63 -14.26
C VAL A 203 10.69 4.02 -13.32
N ALA A 204 10.62 5.28 -12.89
CA ALA A 204 9.50 5.76 -12.07
C ALA A 204 8.17 5.72 -12.83
N ALA A 205 8.13 6.14 -14.10
CA ALA A 205 6.91 6.10 -14.91
C ALA A 205 6.44 4.66 -15.15
N ALA A 206 7.34 3.75 -15.54
CA ALA A 206 7.02 2.33 -15.68
C ALA A 206 6.56 1.71 -14.35
N GLY A 207 7.26 2.03 -13.26
CA GLY A 207 6.88 1.62 -11.91
C GLY A 207 5.49 2.15 -11.52
N ALA A 208 5.17 3.40 -11.84
CA ALA A 208 3.86 3.98 -11.57
C ALA A 208 2.74 3.27 -12.35
N VAL A 209 2.97 2.89 -13.61
CA VAL A 209 2.03 2.08 -14.41
C VAL A 209 1.76 0.75 -13.72
N VAL A 210 2.82 0.05 -13.32
CA VAL A 210 2.72 -1.24 -12.61
C VAL A 210 1.97 -1.09 -11.28
N LEU A 211 2.29 -0.07 -10.50
CA LEU A 211 1.63 0.22 -9.22
C LEU A 211 0.16 0.62 -9.39
N ALA A 212 -0.20 1.26 -10.50
CA ALA A 212 -1.59 1.60 -10.79
C ALA A 212 -2.48 0.36 -10.97
N GLN A 213 -1.86 -0.80 -11.25
CA GLN A 213 -2.52 -2.09 -11.34
C GLN A 213 -2.66 -2.79 -9.99
N PHE A 214 -2.25 -2.17 -8.86
CA PHE A 214 -2.45 -2.75 -7.53
C PHE A 214 -3.91 -3.15 -7.31
N ARG A 215 -4.82 -2.20 -7.55
CA ARG A 215 -6.29 -2.39 -7.60
C ARG A 215 -6.90 -1.32 -8.49
N LEU A 216 -8.10 -1.56 -9.00
CA LEU A 216 -8.82 -0.63 -9.88
C LEU A 216 -8.86 0.84 -9.37
N PRO A 217 -9.07 1.16 -8.08
CA PRO A 217 -9.03 2.54 -7.57
C PRO A 217 -7.71 3.30 -7.83
N PHE A 218 -6.62 2.60 -8.12
CA PHE A 218 -5.29 3.16 -8.33
C PHE A 218 -4.93 3.34 -9.80
N VAL A 219 -5.84 3.06 -10.74
CA VAL A 219 -5.54 3.11 -12.18
C VAL A 219 -5.00 4.47 -12.66
N LEU A 220 -5.35 5.57 -11.97
CA LEU A 220 -4.86 6.94 -12.22
C LEU A 220 -3.79 7.42 -11.22
N LEU A 221 -3.21 6.54 -10.41
CA LEU A 221 -2.09 6.85 -9.53
C LEU A 221 -0.92 7.58 -10.23
N PRO A 222 -0.55 7.29 -11.50
CA PRO A 222 0.53 8.01 -12.18
C PRO A 222 0.28 9.51 -12.30
N ALA A 223 -0.99 9.94 -12.36
CA ALA A 223 -1.34 11.36 -12.36
C ALA A 223 -1.04 12.05 -11.03
N ALA A 224 -1.02 11.31 -9.91
CA ALA A 224 -0.73 11.85 -8.59
C ALA A 224 0.77 11.86 -8.25
N ILE A 225 1.63 11.25 -9.08
CA ILE A 225 3.08 11.19 -8.87
C ILE A 225 3.77 12.27 -9.75
N PRO A 226 4.74 13.05 -9.21
CA PRO A 226 5.40 14.12 -9.95
C PRO A 226 6.47 13.58 -10.93
N LEU A 227 6.03 12.86 -11.97
CA LEU A 227 6.89 12.09 -12.89
C LEU A 227 7.87 12.93 -13.75
N ASP A 228 7.60 14.22 -13.94
CA ASP A 228 8.43 15.09 -14.81
C ASP A 228 9.50 15.92 -14.08
N GLY A 229 9.62 15.76 -12.75
CA GLY A 229 10.68 16.32 -11.91
C GLY A 229 10.69 17.86 -11.78
N GLN A 230 11.46 18.36 -10.80
CA GLN A 230 11.52 19.79 -10.40
C GLN A 230 12.20 20.76 -11.39
N ARG A 231 12.06 20.57 -12.71
CA ARG A 231 12.46 21.60 -13.68
C ARG A 231 11.46 22.75 -13.82
N ALA A 232 10.30 22.66 -13.18
CA ALA A 232 9.24 23.65 -13.30
C ALA A 232 9.34 24.79 -12.28
N GLY A 233 10.50 25.47 -12.23
CA GLY A 233 10.51 26.86 -11.78
C GLY A 233 9.56 27.67 -12.66
N ARG A 234 8.43 28.11 -12.08
CA ARG A 234 7.40 28.99 -12.70
C ARG A 234 6.58 28.44 -13.89
N ARG A 235 6.71 27.17 -14.30
CA ARG A 235 5.91 26.55 -15.39
C ARG A 235 5.41 25.13 -15.07
N GLY A 236 4.83 24.93 -13.88
CA GLY A 236 4.23 23.64 -13.46
C GLY A 236 2.95 23.22 -14.21
N ARG A 237 2.74 23.67 -15.45
CA ARG A 237 1.56 23.36 -16.28
C ARG A 237 1.82 22.33 -17.39
N TYR A 238 3.08 22.04 -17.70
CA TYR A 238 3.48 21.16 -18.80
C TYR A 238 4.08 19.81 -18.37
N SER A 239 4.04 19.47 -17.08
CA SER A 239 4.47 18.19 -16.50
C SER A 239 3.41 17.07 -16.60
N ARG A 240 2.60 17.12 -17.66
CA ARG A 240 1.43 16.23 -17.84
C ARG A 240 1.57 15.15 -18.92
N PRO A 241 2.49 15.19 -19.91
CA PRO A 241 2.46 14.20 -20.97
C PRO A 241 2.89 12.82 -20.47
N LEU A 242 3.96 12.72 -19.66
CA LEU A 242 4.42 11.41 -19.17
C LEU A 242 3.41 10.79 -18.20
N ALA A 243 2.80 11.59 -17.33
CA ALA A 243 1.73 11.14 -16.44
C ALA A 243 0.47 10.73 -17.23
N ALA A 244 0.08 11.49 -18.27
CA ALA A 244 -1.04 11.14 -19.14
C ALA A 244 -0.78 9.85 -19.92
N ILE A 245 0.43 9.67 -20.47
CA ILE A 245 0.85 8.43 -21.12
C ILE A 245 0.81 7.28 -20.13
N ALA A 246 1.37 7.43 -18.93
CA ALA A 246 1.35 6.39 -17.91
C ALA A 246 -0.09 6.02 -17.49
N CYS A 247 -0.97 7.00 -17.29
CA CYS A 247 -2.40 6.73 -17.05
C CYS A 247 -3.07 6.04 -18.24
N GLY A 248 -2.77 6.45 -19.47
CA GLY A 248 -3.28 5.84 -20.69
C GLY A 248 -2.84 4.38 -20.84
N VAL A 249 -1.56 4.08 -20.55
CA VAL A 249 -1.03 2.71 -20.54
C VAL A 249 -1.68 1.89 -19.42
N SER A 250 -1.82 2.47 -18.22
CA SER A 250 -2.48 1.82 -17.08
C SER A 250 -3.93 1.43 -17.39
N LEU A 251 -4.70 2.35 -17.98
CA LEU A 251 -6.07 2.07 -18.45
C LEU A 251 -6.07 1.07 -19.60
N GLY A 252 -5.13 1.19 -20.53
CA GLY A 252 -4.97 0.28 -21.67
C GLY A 252 -4.73 -1.16 -21.22
N MET A 253 -3.94 -1.39 -20.17
CA MET A 253 -3.74 -2.73 -19.59
C MET A 253 -5.06 -3.34 -19.12
N TYR A 254 -5.87 -2.62 -18.33
CA TYR A 254 -7.20 -3.10 -17.96
C TYR A 254 -8.10 -3.33 -19.19
N GLY A 255 -8.01 -2.46 -20.20
CA GLY A 255 -8.74 -2.60 -21.46
C GLY A 255 -8.39 -3.88 -22.24
N VAL A 256 -7.12 -4.28 -22.26
CA VAL A 256 -6.68 -5.53 -22.91
C VAL A 256 -7.30 -6.75 -22.22
N PHE A 257 -7.29 -6.80 -20.88
CA PHE A 257 -7.89 -7.91 -20.13
C PHE A 257 -9.42 -7.92 -20.21
N GLN A 258 -10.04 -6.74 -20.21
CA GLN A 258 -11.49 -6.60 -20.45
C GLN A 258 -11.88 -7.07 -21.86
N TRP A 259 -11.03 -6.85 -22.87
CA TRP A 259 -11.26 -7.34 -24.22
C TRP A 259 -11.04 -8.86 -24.35
N TRP A 260 -10.08 -9.42 -23.59
CA TRP A 260 -9.80 -10.85 -23.60
C TRP A 260 -10.98 -11.67 -23.07
N GLN A 261 -11.44 -11.42 -21.83
CA GLN A 261 -12.60 -12.10 -21.24
C GLN A 261 -13.50 -11.12 -20.48
N PRO A 262 -14.49 -10.49 -21.14
CA PRO A 262 -15.24 -9.38 -20.56
C PRO A 262 -16.11 -9.76 -19.37
N ASP A 263 -16.75 -10.94 -19.41
CA ASP A 263 -17.62 -11.42 -18.33
C ASP A 263 -16.80 -11.84 -17.10
N LEU A 264 -15.73 -12.62 -17.30
CA LEU A 264 -14.87 -13.04 -16.20
C LEU A 264 -14.10 -11.87 -15.57
N MET A 265 -13.73 -10.85 -16.36
CA MET A 265 -13.11 -9.63 -15.81
C MET A 265 -14.03 -8.91 -14.82
N LEU A 266 -15.34 -9.00 -15.04
CA LEU A 266 -16.38 -8.44 -14.18
C LEU A 266 -16.71 -9.33 -12.99
N SER A 267 -16.87 -10.65 -13.16
CA SER A 267 -17.28 -11.54 -12.05
C SER A 267 -16.13 -11.89 -11.12
N ASP A 268 -14.97 -12.23 -11.70
CA ASP A 268 -13.85 -12.86 -10.99
C ASP A 268 -12.58 -12.02 -11.03
N GLY A 269 -12.49 -11.10 -11.99
CA GLY A 269 -11.39 -10.16 -12.13
C GLY A 269 -11.54 -8.88 -11.29
N PRO A 270 -10.61 -7.92 -11.46
CA PRO A 270 -10.55 -6.69 -10.68
C PRO A 270 -11.82 -5.82 -10.71
N PHE A 271 -12.70 -6.03 -11.69
CA PHE A 271 -13.92 -5.25 -11.82
C PHE A 271 -15.08 -5.81 -10.98
N HIS A 272 -14.94 -6.95 -10.29
CA HIS A 272 -15.98 -7.49 -9.39
C HIS A 272 -16.39 -6.53 -8.28
N VAL A 273 -15.51 -5.59 -7.91
CA VAL A 273 -15.83 -4.53 -6.95
C VAL A 273 -16.98 -3.65 -7.47
N LEU A 274 -17.10 -3.52 -8.79
CA LEU A 274 -18.18 -2.80 -9.46
C LEU A 274 -19.51 -3.55 -9.35
N GLU A 275 -19.49 -4.88 -9.49
CA GLU A 275 -20.68 -5.73 -9.29
C GLU A 275 -21.20 -5.66 -7.86
N LYS A 276 -20.30 -5.74 -6.85
CA LYS A 276 -20.66 -5.59 -5.43
C LYS A 276 -21.24 -4.21 -5.09
N SER A 277 -20.77 -3.17 -5.79
CA SER A 277 -21.20 -1.80 -5.53
C SER A 277 -22.55 -1.48 -6.17
N VAL A 278 -22.99 -2.28 -7.14
CA VAL A 278 -24.11 -1.93 -7.99
C VAL A 278 -24.88 -3.18 -8.42
N ASN A 279 -26.05 -3.43 -7.83
CA ASN A 279 -27.05 -4.40 -8.32
C ASN A 279 -27.62 -4.07 -9.73
N LEU A 280 -26.99 -3.16 -10.51
CA LEU A 280 -27.43 -2.70 -11.83
C LEU A 280 -26.92 -3.58 -12.99
N VAL A 281 -26.25 -4.71 -12.71
CA VAL A 281 -25.67 -5.60 -13.75
C VAL A 281 -26.74 -6.22 -14.66
N GLY A 282 -28.03 -6.14 -14.29
CA GLY A 282 -29.15 -6.61 -15.11
C GLY A 282 -29.57 -5.69 -16.27
N PHE A 283 -29.06 -4.45 -16.39
CA PHE A 283 -29.46 -3.53 -17.45
C PHE A 283 -28.49 -3.53 -18.65
N PRO A 284 -28.99 -3.53 -19.90
CA PRO A 284 -28.16 -3.31 -21.10
C PRO A 284 -27.42 -1.97 -20.97
N GLY A 285 -26.08 -2.00 -20.98
CA GLY A 285 -25.23 -0.82 -20.82
C GLY A 285 -24.88 -0.43 -19.37
N GLY A 286 -25.48 -1.05 -18.36
CA GLY A 286 -25.17 -0.78 -16.94
C GLY A 286 -23.70 -1.02 -16.59
N ARG A 287 -23.09 -2.05 -17.18
CA ARG A 287 -21.66 -2.38 -17.02
C ARG A 287 -20.73 -1.25 -17.45
N LEU A 288 -20.94 -0.71 -18.64
CA LEU A 288 -20.13 0.40 -19.18
C LEU A 288 -20.31 1.67 -18.33
N ALA A 289 -21.55 1.97 -17.94
CA ALA A 289 -21.86 3.13 -17.11
C ALA A 289 -21.13 3.07 -15.75
N VAL A 290 -21.06 1.89 -15.12
CA VAL A 290 -20.36 1.71 -13.85
C VAL A 290 -18.84 1.81 -14.00
N ILE A 291 -18.27 1.22 -15.05
CA ILE A 291 -16.83 1.38 -15.35
C ILE A 291 -16.49 2.86 -15.55
N VAL A 292 -17.29 3.58 -16.35
CA VAL A 292 -17.10 5.01 -16.59
C VAL A 292 -17.25 5.80 -15.29
N ALA A 293 -18.27 5.53 -14.49
CA ALA A 293 -18.47 6.20 -13.19
C ALA A 293 -17.28 5.98 -12.25
N PHE A 294 -16.71 4.77 -12.24
CA PHE A 294 -15.54 4.46 -11.44
C PHE A 294 -14.29 5.20 -11.93
N VAL A 295 -14.04 5.18 -13.24
CA VAL A 295 -12.93 5.94 -13.84
C VAL A 295 -13.08 7.44 -13.54
N LEU A 296 -14.30 7.99 -13.65
CA LEU A 296 -14.60 9.36 -13.27
C LEU A 296 -14.32 9.62 -11.78
N LEU A 297 -14.71 8.72 -10.88
CA LEU A 297 -14.42 8.84 -9.46
C LEU A 297 -12.91 8.86 -9.19
N THR A 298 -12.14 7.95 -9.80
CA THR A 298 -10.68 7.96 -9.68
C THR A 298 -10.06 9.22 -10.28
N ALA A 299 -10.66 9.77 -11.35
CA ALA A 299 -10.21 11.02 -11.97
C ALA A 299 -10.48 12.23 -11.07
N ILE A 300 -11.62 12.24 -10.37
CA ILE A 300 -11.94 13.25 -9.35
C ILE A 300 -10.93 13.17 -8.21
N VAL A 301 -10.64 11.97 -7.70
CA VAL A 301 -9.62 11.77 -6.65
C VAL A 301 -8.25 12.24 -7.13
N ALA A 302 -7.85 11.90 -8.36
CA ALA A 302 -6.62 12.40 -8.98
C ALA A 302 -6.61 13.94 -9.04
N ALA A 303 -7.68 14.55 -9.53
CA ALA A 303 -7.80 15.99 -9.67
C ALA A 303 -7.75 16.72 -8.31
N ILE A 304 -8.38 16.17 -7.27
CA ILE A 304 -8.30 16.70 -5.90
C ILE A 304 -6.88 16.54 -5.36
N SER A 305 -6.27 15.36 -5.53
CA SER A 305 -4.91 15.08 -5.05
C SER A 305 -3.85 16.01 -5.66
N LEU A 306 -4.06 16.42 -6.91
CA LEU A 306 -3.22 17.37 -7.64
C LEU A 306 -3.32 18.82 -7.12
N ARG A 307 -4.33 19.15 -6.31
CA ARG A 307 -4.42 20.45 -5.64
C ARG A 307 -3.47 20.57 -4.46
N PHE A 308 -2.98 19.44 -3.94
CA PHE A 308 -1.97 19.43 -2.90
C PHE A 308 -0.59 19.70 -3.49
N HIS A 309 0.32 20.22 -2.65
CA HIS A 309 1.71 20.40 -3.04
C HIS A 309 2.32 19.07 -3.52
N GLU A 310 3.22 19.09 -4.50
CA GLU A 310 3.75 17.90 -5.21
C GLU A 310 4.26 16.78 -4.27
N ASN A 311 4.87 17.17 -3.14
CA ASN A 311 5.35 16.22 -2.13
C ASN A 311 4.23 15.45 -1.39
N TYR A 312 2.99 15.92 -1.45
CA TYR A 312 1.83 15.40 -0.72
C TYR A 312 0.77 14.78 -1.64
N SER A 313 0.85 14.98 -2.96
CA SER A 313 -0.18 14.52 -3.91
C SER A 313 -0.38 13.00 -3.88
N ALA A 314 0.72 12.22 -3.87
CA ALA A 314 0.64 10.76 -3.78
C ALA A 314 0.03 10.30 -2.43
N LEU A 315 0.37 10.96 -1.32
CA LEU A 315 -0.23 10.68 -0.02
C LEU A 315 -1.73 11.02 -0.02
N ALA A 316 -2.11 12.17 -0.58
CA ALA A 316 -3.49 12.59 -0.70
C ALA A 316 -4.29 11.60 -1.55
N TYR A 317 -3.77 11.16 -2.69
CA TYR A 317 -4.40 10.15 -3.54
C TYR A 317 -4.64 8.85 -2.77
N VAL A 318 -3.59 8.26 -2.19
CA VAL A 318 -3.69 7.00 -1.43
C VAL A 318 -4.65 7.13 -0.24
N THR A 319 -4.66 8.28 0.44
CA THR A 319 -5.55 8.54 1.58
C THR A 319 -7.01 8.66 1.14
N LEU A 320 -7.29 9.48 0.12
CA LEU A 320 -8.63 9.68 -0.43
C LEU A 320 -9.22 8.40 -1.02
N THR A 321 -8.37 7.47 -1.48
CA THR A 321 -8.79 6.15 -1.94
C THR A 321 -9.03 5.18 -0.79
N LEU A 322 -8.08 5.01 0.13
CA LEU A 322 -8.11 3.90 1.10
C LEU A 322 -8.84 4.20 2.40
N VAL A 323 -8.87 5.46 2.87
CA VAL A 323 -9.54 5.79 4.13
C VAL A 323 -11.07 5.61 4.04
N PRO A 324 -11.77 6.08 2.99
CA PRO A 324 -13.20 5.85 2.86
C PRO A 324 -13.55 4.37 2.80
N LEU A 325 -12.77 3.59 2.06
CA LEU A 325 -12.92 2.14 2.00
C LEU A 325 -12.73 1.54 3.41
N SER A 326 -11.66 1.91 4.10
CA SER A 326 -11.33 1.39 5.44
C SER A 326 -12.46 1.66 6.45
N ALA A 327 -13.05 2.85 6.39
CA ALA A 327 -14.21 3.23 7.20
C ALA A 327 -15.47 2.45 6.82
N ALA A 328 -15.75 2.26 5.52
CA ALA A 328 -16.89 1.46 5.06
C ALA A 328 -16.77 -0.01 5.53
N SER A 329 -15.56 -0.59 5.45
CA SER A 329 -15.28 -1.92 5.99
C SER A 329 -15.53 -1.98 7.50
N LEU A 330 -15.11 -0.97 8.26
CA LEU A 330 -15.35 -0.91 9.72
C LEU A 330 -16.85 -0.89 10.04
N VAL A 331 -17.64 -0.10 9.32
CA VAL A 331 -19.11 -0.06 9.50
C VAL A 331 -19.73 -1.43 9.23
N SER A 332 -19.28 -2.12 8.18
CA SER A 332 -19.72 -3.49 7.89
C SER A 332 -19.37 -4.45 9.02
N THR A 333 -18.15 -4.38 9.56
CA THR A 333 -17.70 -5.25 10.65
C THR A 333 -18.49 -4.99 11.95
N ILE A 334 -18.76 -3.71 12.28
CA ILE A 334 -19.58 -3.34 13.45
C ILE A 334 -20.99 -3.90 13.36
N ARG A 335 -21.58 -3.97 12.16
CA ARG A 335 -22.90 -4.56 11.98
C ARG A 335 -22.92 -6.08 12.15
N ALA A 336 -21.81 -6.74 11.82
CA ALA A 336 -21.69 -8.19 11.87
C ALA A 336 -21.21 -8.73 13.23
N GLN A 337 -20.59 -7.89 14.07
CA GLN A 337 -19.94 -8.30 15.31
C GLN A 337 -20.43 -7.47 16.50
N HIS A 338 -20.66 -8.10 17.64
CA HIS A 338 -21.29 -7.46 18.80
C HIS A 338 -20.30 -6.96 19.86
N GLY A 339 -19.03 -7.40 19.83
CA GLY A 339 -17.98 -7.00 20.76
C GLY A 339 -16.91 -6.09 20.15
N VAL A 340 -16.41 -5.09 20.89
CA VAL A 340 -15.39 -4.15 20.40
C VAL A 340 -14.09 -4.85 20.01
N ILE A 341 -13.65 -5.83 20.81
CA ILE A 341 -12.42 -6.61 20.51
C ILE A 341 -12.62 -7.45 19.25
N ASP A 342 -13.80 -8.06 19.08
CA ASP A 342 -14.13 -8.85 17.90
C ASP A 342 -14.19 -7.98 16.64
N VAL A 343 -14.79 -6.79 16.74
CA VAL A 343 -14.80 -5.80 15.65
C VAL A 343 -13.37 -5.46 15.23
N LEU A 344 -12.48 -5.16 16.19
CA LEU A 344 -11.08 -4.81 15.89
C LEU A 344 -10.28 -5.99 15.34
N GLY A 345 -10.54 -7.21 15.81
CA GLY A 345 -9.89 -8.43 15.33
C GLY A 345 -10.29 -8.78 13.89
N HIS A 346 -11.54 -8.53 13.51
CA HIS A 346 -12.11 -8.84 12.19
C HIS A 346 -12.10 -7.65 11.21
N TRP A 347 -11.68 -6.45 11.63
CA TRP A 347 -11.63 -5.30 10.74
C TRP A 347 -10.47 -5.40 9.74
N GLU A 348 -10.76 -5.90 8.55
CA GLU A 348 -9.76 -6.06 7.48
C GLU A 348 -9.30 -4.73 6.88
N GLY A 349 -10.19 -3.73 6.86
CA GLY A 349 -9.91 -2.39 6.34
C GLY A 349 -8.75 -1.67 7.01
N VAL A 350 -8.32 -2.12 8.20
CA VAL A 350 -7.11 -1.62 8.86
C VAL A 350 -5.84 -1.92 8.06
N SER A 351 -5.81 -3.02 7.31
CA SER A 351 -4.69 -3.40 6.45
C SER A 351 -4.47 -2.35 5.36
N TRP A 352 -5.53 -1.69 4.90
CA TRP A 352 -5.46 -0.64 3.88
C TRP A 352 -4.76 0.61 4.42
N LEU A 353 -4.95 0.91 5.71
CA LEU A 353 -4.28 2.04 6.37
C LEU A 353 -2.77 1.83 6.49
N THR A 354 -2.27 0.61 6.35
CA THR A 354 -0.82 0.34 6.39
C THR A 354 -0.10 0.89 5.16
N ALA A 355 -0.75 0.92 3.99
CA ALA A 355 -0.24 1.63 2.81
C ALA A 355 -0.15 3.14 3.06
N VAL A 356 -1.19 3.73 3.67
CA VAL A 356 -1.22 5.16 4.04
C VAL A 356 -0.10 5.47 5.03
N ALA A 357 0.08 4.61 6.05
CA ALA A 357 1.15 4.74 7.02
C ALA A 357 2.53 4.70 6.36
N ALA A 358 2.73 3.83 5.36
CA ALA A 358 3.98 3.74 4.63
C ALA A 358 4.29 5.01 3.82
N VAL A 359 3.31 5.52 3.07
CA VAL A 359 3.50 6.75 2.29
C VAL A 359 3.75 7.95 3.23
N ALA A 360 3.01 8.04 4.34
CA ALA A 360 3.21 9.06 5.36
C ALA A 360 4.59 8.98 6.03
N ALA A 361 5.06 7.77 6.37
CA ALA A 361 6.39 7.55 6.94
C ALA A 361 7.49 8.01 5.98
N GLY A 362 7.37 7.70 4.68
CA GLY A 362 8.31 8.14 3.66
C GLY A 362 8.38 9.66 3.55
N LEU A 363 7.24 10.34 3.60
CA LEU A 363 7.15 11.80 3.58
C LEU A 363 7.76 12.44 4.83
N VAL A 364 7.43 11.90 6.02
CA VAL A 364 7.96 12.39 7.30
C VAL A 364 9.48 12.19 7.35
N ALA A 365 10.00 11.05 6.88
CA ALA A 365 11.43 10.79 6.84
C ALA A 365 12.20 11.80 5.99
N ARG A 366 11.65 12.20 4.82
CA ARG A 366 12.24 13.21 3.94
C ARG A 366 12.20 14.62 4.53
N ASN A 367 11.11 14.97 5.21
CA ASN A 367 10.91 16.32 5.76
C ASN A 367 11.57 16.51 7.14
N ASN A 368 11.89 15.42 7.85
CA ASN A 368 12.59 15.48 9.15
C ASN A 368 14.07 15.84 8.98
N ARG A 369 14.35 17.14 8.83
CA ARG A 369 15.68 17.75 8.95
C ARG A 369 16.18 17.82 10.41
N PHE A 370 15.99 16.77 11.20
CA PHE A 370 16.43 16.75 12.60
C PHE A 370 17.94 16.50 12.80
N SER A 371 18.80 16.69 11.78
CA SER A 371 20.19 16.21 11.89
C SER A 371 21.31 17.06 11.29
N ARG A 372 21.10 18.29 10.79
CA ARG A 372 22.24 19.10 10.32
C ARG A 372 22.07 20.58 10.60
N ASN A 373 22.29 20.98 11.85
CA ASN A 373 22.25 22.36 12.36
C ASN A 373 20.86 22.72 12.85
N GLY A 374 20.77 23.20 14.10
CA GLY A 374 19.55 23.66 14.78
C GLY A 374 18.91 24.90 14.16
N ILE A 375 18.68 24.88 12.86
CA ILE A 375 17.89 25.88 12.15
C ILE A 375 16.50 25.29 12.02
N ALA A 376 15.56 25.86 12.77
CA ALA A 376 14.15 25.57 12.64
C ALA A 376 13.74 25.61 11.16
N PRO A 377 12.80 24.75 10.71
CA PRO A 377 12.28 24.83 9.35
C PRO A 377 11.77 26.25 9.08
N GLN A 378 12.15 26.84 7.94
CA GLN A 378 11.81 28.21 7.52
C GLN A 378 10.29 28.54 7.56
N GLY A 379 9.42 27.52 7.69
CA GLY A 379 7.99 27.69 7.92
C GLY A 379 7.61 28.13 9.34
N VAL A 380 8.49 27.99 10.34
CA VAL A 380 8.23 28.44 11.72
C VAL A 380 8.62 29.91 11.91
N GLN A 381 9.62 30.41 11.17
CA GLN A 381 9.95 31.84 11.17
C GLN A 381 8.83 32.70 10.56
N ARG A 382 8.17 32.23 9.48
CA ARG A 382 7.03 32.97 8.89
C ARG A 382 5.77 33.00 9.75
N ALA A 383 5.61 32.07 10.69
CA ALA A 383 4.48 32.10 11.63
C ALA A 383 4.72 33.09 12.78
N GLY A 384 5.97 33.38 13.13
CA GLY A 384 6.33 34.45 14.07
C GLY A 384 6.13 35.84 13.47
N ASP A 385 6.57 36.04 12.22
CA ASP A 385 6.47 37.35 11.55
C ASP A 385 5.02 37.79 11.20
N LEU A 386 4.05 36.85 11.25
CA LEU A 386 2.63 37.12 11.04
C LEU A 386 1.85 37.39 12.34
N LEU A 387 2.51 37.24 13.50
CA LEU A 387 1.92 37.57 14.81
C LEU A 387 2.44 38.89 15.38
N ASP A 388 3.49 39.47 14.78
CA ASP A 388 4.07 40.78 15.14
C ASP A 388 3.68 41.91 14.15
N ARG A 389 2.65 41.70 13.32
CA ARG A 389 1.97 42.73 12.50
C ARG A 389 0.48 42.62 12.69
#